data_AF-A0A969EIA1-F1
#
_entry.id   AF-A0A969EIA1-F1
#
_cell.length_a   1.000
_cell.length_b   1.000
_cell.length_c   1.000
_cell.angle_alpha   90.00
_cell.angle_beta   90.00
_cell.angle_gamma   90.00
#
_symmetry.space_group_name_H-M   'P 1'
#
loop_
_entity.id
_entity.type
_entity.pdbx_description
1 polymer ?
#
loop_
_entity_poly.entity_id
_entity_poly.type
_entity_poly.pdbx_seq_one_letter_code
_entity_poly.pdbx_strand_id
1 'polypeptide(L)'
;MLKNYLKIAFRNFVRQKAYSALNIIGLMLGLTASFLIGLYIMDELSYDKFHYEAQNIYRVALHGKIAGQEIKTNSSCPPLSEALINEVPGVEQSTRLMSRSGIVMKHKELAFTEYEVFVCRFEYF
;
A
#
# COMPACT_ATOMS: atom_id res chain seq x y z
N MET A 1 -31.95 -33.40 19.97
CA MET A 1 -32.15 -33.81 18.56
C MET A 1 -31.01 -33.38 17.63
N LEU A 2 -30.46 -32.16 17.74
CA LEU A 2 -29.32 -31.67 16.92
C LEU A 2 -28.09 -32.61 16.92
N LYS A 3 -27.75 -33.18 18.08
CA LYS A 3 -26.67 -34.19 18.21
C LYS A 3 -26.89 -35.43 17.33
N ASN A 4 -28.14 -35.85 17.13
CA ASN A 4 -28.44 -37.03 16.32
C ASN A 4 -28.32 -36.72 14.82
N TYR A 5 -28.78 -35.55 14.38
CA TYR A 5 -28.59 -35.08 13.00
C TYR A 5 -27.11 -34.89 12.65
N LEU A 6 -26.31 -34.27 13.53
CA LEU A 6 -24.86 -34.15 13.35
C LEU A 6 -24.17 -35.51 13.27
N LYS A 7 -24.57 -36.47 14.12
CA LYS A 7 -24.02 -37.84 14.10
C LYS A 7 -24.34 -38.57 12.79
N ILE A 8 -25.56 -38.42 12.27
CA ILE A 8 -25.99 -39.04 11.00
C ILE A 8 -25.24 -38.40 9.83
N ALA A 9 -25.13 -37.06 9.79
CA ALA A 9 -24.39 -36.34 8.76
C ALA A 9 -22.92 -36.76 8.71
N PHE A 10 -22.25 -36.82 9.86
CA PHE A 10 -20.85 -37.25 9.95
C PHE A 10 -20.64 -38.69 9.47
N ARG A 11 -21.56 -39.60 9.83
CA ARG A 11 -21.48 -41.01 9.37
C ARG A 11 -21.65 -41.12 7.86
N ASN A 12 -22.46 -40.25 7.26
CA ASN A 12 -22.66 -40.21 5.81
C ASN A 12 -21.44 -39.64 5.07
N PHE A 13 -20.82 -38.59 5.64
CA PHE A 13 -19.54 -38.01 5.17
C PHE A 13 -18.42 -39.05 5.12
N VAL A 14 -18.27 -39.86 6.18
CA VAL A 14 -17.24 -40.91 6.26
C VAL A 14 -17.53 -42.09 5.32
N ARG A 15 -18.80 -42.34 4.97
CA ARG A 15 -19.20 -43.42 4.06
C ARG A 15 -18.98 -43.05 2.59
N GLN A 16 -19.15 -41.78 2.22
CA GLN A 16 -18.92 -41.27 0.86
C GLN A 16 -17.69 -40.36 0.79
N LYS A 17 -16.51 -40.90 1.13
CA LYS A 17 -15.27 -40.12 1.31
C LYS A 17 -14.85 -39.35 0.05
N ALA A 18 -14.88 -39.98 -1.12
CA ALA A 18 -14.43 -39.34 -2.37
C ALA A 18 -15.34 -38.18 -2.79
N TYR A 19 -16.67 -38.41 -2.79
CA TYR A 19 -17.66 -37.38 -3.15
C TYR A 19 -17.64 -36.21 -2.16
N SER A 20 -17.55 -36.52 -0.86
CA SER A 20 -17.45 -35.51 0.19
C SER A 20 -16.17 -34.69 0.09
N ALA A 21 -15.03 -35.32 -0.20
CA ALA A 21 -13.75 -34.64 -0.35
C ALA A 21 -13.77 -33.67 -1.54
N LEU A 22 -14.31 -34.08 -2.69
CA LEU A 22 -14.44 -33.20 -3.86
C LEU A 22 -15.29 -31.96 -3.56
N ASN A 23 -16.44 -32.14 -2.91
CA ASN A 23 -17.30 -31.02 -2.53
C ASN A 23 -16.65 -30.07 -1.52
N ILE A 24 -15.98 -30.62 -0.49
CA ILE A 24 -15.28 -29.80 0.52
C ILE A 24 -14.12 -29.02 -0.12
N ILE A 25 -13.31 -29.66 -0.97
CA ILE A 25 -12.18 -29.01 -1.62
C ILE A 25 -12.66 -27.91 -2.56
N GLY A 26 -13.67 -28.17 -3.39
CA GLY A 26 -14.23 -27.15 -4.29
C GLY A 26 -14.77 -25.94 -3.52
N LEU A 27 -15.52 -26.17 -2.45
CA LEU A 27 -16.03 -25.10 -1.59
C LEU A 27 -14.90 -24.34 -0.89
N MET A 28 -13.91 -25.05 -0.35
CA MET A 28 -12.76 -24.46 0.34
C MET A 28 -11.91 -23.60 -0.59
N LEU A 29 -11.67 -24.07 -1.82
CA LEU A 29 -10.91 -23.32 -2.83
C LEU A 29 -11.65 -22.04 -3.23
N GLY A 30 -12.97 -22.13 -3.48
CA GLY A 30 -13.79 -20.95 -3.80
C GLY A 30 -13.79 -19.91 -2.69
N LEU A 31 -14.00 -20.35 -1.44
CA LEU A 31 -13.96 -19.48 -0.27
C LEU A 31 -12.58 -18.85 -0.07
N THR A 32 -11.52 -19.68 -0.11
CA THR A 32 -10.14 -19.19 0.05
C THR A 32 -9.78 -18.16 -1.00
N ALA A 33 -10.09 -18.43 -2.28
CA ALA A 33 -9.82 -17.49 -3.37
C ALA A 33 -10.57 -16.16 -3.16
N SER A 34 -11.85 -16.22 -2.78
CA SER A 34 -12.65 -15.01 -2.52
C SER A 34 -12.11 -14.18 -1.35
N PHE A 35 -11.66 -14.84 -0.27
CA PHE A 35 -11.07 -14.15 0.88
C PHE A 35 -9.71 -13.56 0.57
N LEU A 36 -8.85 -14.26 -0.17
CA LEU A 36 -7.55 -13.72 -0.58
C LEU A 36 -7.71 -12.46 -1.43
N ILE A 37 -8.63 -12.48 -2.39
CA ILE A 37 -8.94 -11.29 -3.21
C ILE A 37 -9.51 -10.17 -2.34
N GLY A 38 -10.45 -10.49 -1.44
CA GLY A 38 -11.04 -9.50 -0.54
C GLY A 38 -10.03 -8.85 0.40
N LEU A 39 -9.12 -9.65 0.97
CA LEU A 39 -8.02 -9.15 1.80
C LEU A 39 -7.05 -8.29 1.01
N TYR A 40 -6.69 -8.70 -0.21
CA TYR A 40 -5.82 -7.92 -1.08
C TYR A 40 -6.43 -6.55 -1.41
N ILE A 41 -7.72 -6.50 -1.76
CA ILE A 41 -8.42 -5.23 -2.01
C ILE A 41 -8.47 -4.36 -0.75
N MET A 42 -8.73 -4.96 0.41
CA MET A 42 -8.79 -4.23 1.67
C MET A 42 -7.43 -3.63 2.04
N ASP A 43 -6.35 -4.36 1.80
CA ASP A 43 -4.97 -3.91 2.00
C ASP A 43 -4.64 -2.73 1.07
N GLU A 44 -4.91 -2.89 -0.24
CA GLU A 44 -4.67 -1.85 -1.24
C GLU A 44 -5.46 -0.56 -0.93
N LEU A 45 -6.71 -0.67 -0.49
CA LEU A 45 -7.54 0.49 -0.11
C LEU A 45 -7.16 1.11 1.24
N SER A 46 -6.34 0.42 2.05
CA SER A 46 -5.82 0.91 3.32
C SER A 46 -4.46 1.58 3.19
N TYR A 47 -3.72 1.31 2.10
CA TYR A 47 -2.33 1.74 1.92
C TYR A 47 -2.13 3.25 2.09
N ASP A 48 -3.04 4.08 1.56
CA ASP A 48 -2.91 5.55 1.60
C ASP A 48 -3.59 6.23 2.80
N LYS A 49 -4.17 5.46 3.75
CA LYS A 49 -4.99 6.01 4.85
C LYS A 49 -4.26 6.11 6.20
N PHE A 50 -2.94 5.98 6.21
CA PHE A 50 -2.15 5.96 7.43
C PHE A 50 -1.91 7.35 8.03
N HIS A 51 -2.02 8.42 7.23
CA HIS A 51 -1.84 9.79 7.70
C HIS A 51 -3.15 10.40 8.24
N TYR A 52 -3.04 11.22 9.29
CA TYR A 52 -4.14 12.09 9.72
C TYR A 52 -4.55 13.00 8.55
N GLU A 53 -5.85 13.13 8.31
CA GLU A 53 -6.40 13.87 7.16
C GLU A 53 -5.89 13.42 5.77
N ALA A 54 -5.61 12.12 5.58
CA ALA A 54 -5.13 11.57 4.30
C ALA A 54 -5.92 12.04 3.04
N GLN A 55 -7.21 12.35 3.17
CA GLN A 55 -8.04 12.87 2.07
C GLN A 55 -7.64 14.27 1.57
N ASN A 56 -6.93 15.04 2.40
CA ASN A 56 -6.45 16.40 2.12
C ASN A 56 -4.97 16.41 1.71
N ILE A 57 -4.32 15.24 1.63
CA ILE A 57 -2.91 15.13 1.26
C ILE A 57 -2.81 14.86 -0.24
N TYR A 58 -2.12 15.74 -0.95
CA TYR A 58 -1.94 15.65 -2.39
C TYR A 58 -0.47 15.60 -2.79
N ARG A 59 -0.17 14.79 -3.81
CA ARG A 59 1.15 14.76 -4.44
C ARG A 59 1.15 15.64 -5.68
N VAL A 60 2.08 16.59 -5.72
CA VAL A 60 2.24 17.48 -6.87
C VAL A 60 3.11 16.80 -7.94
N ALA A 61 2.50 16.52 -9.08
CA ALA A 61 3.15 15.96 -10.26
C ALA A 61 3.33 17.03 -11.34
N LEU A 62 4.36 16.89 -12.17
CA LEU A 62 4.60 17.75 -13.32
C LEU A 62 4.08 17.06 -14.58
N HIS A 63 3.12 17.70 -15.23
CA HIS A 63 2.64 17.30 -16.55
C HIS A 63 2.73 18.51 -17.48
N GLY A 64 3.57 18.43 -18.51
CA GLY A 64 3.79 19.54 -19.42
C GLY A 64 4.53 19.13 -20.69
N LYS A 65 4.92 20.13 -21.49
CA LYS A 65 5.75 19.92 -22.68
C LYS A 65 7.01 20.77 -22.58
N ILE A 66 8.18 20.15 -22.70
CA ILE A 66 9.47 20.84 -22.80
C ILE A 66 10.05 20.54 -24.17
N ALA A 67 10.36 21.58 -24.95
CA ALA A 67 10.88 21.46 -26.31
C ALA A 67 10.02 20.55 -27.23
N GLY A 68 8.70 20.58 -27.06
CA GLY A 68 7.76 19.75 -27.82
C GLY A 68 7.61 18.31 -27.35
N GLN A 69 8.43 17.85 -26.39
CA GLN A 69 8.31 16.52 -25.77
C GLN A 69 7.39 16.58 -24.55
N GLU A 70 6.47 15.64 -24.45
CA GLU A 70 5.66 15.47 -23.23
C GLU A 70 6.52 14.98 -22.08
N ILE A 71 6.38 15.64 -20.94
CA ILE A 71 7.00 15.26 -19.68
C ILE A 71 5.88 15.00 -18.69
N LYS A 72 5.89 13.79 -18.13
CA LYS A 72 5.02 13.33 -17.06
C LYS A 72 5.91 12.77 -15.96
N THR A 73 6.12 13.54 -14.90
CA THR A 73 6.94 13.14 -13.75
C THR A 73 6.16 13.24 -12.46
N ASN A 74 6.42 12.30 -11.55
CA ASN A 74 5.84 12.27 -10.21
C ASN A 74 6.64 13.12 -9.19
N SER A 75 7.58 13.91 -9.70
CA SER A 75 8.44 14.83 -8.95
C SER A 75 8.35 16.22 -9.57
N SER A 76 8.56 17.22 -8.72
CA SER A 76 8.58 18.62 -9.11
C SER A 76 9.82 19.32 -8.56
N CYS A 77 10.02 20.57 -8.96
CA CYS A 77 11.19 21.34 -8.54
C CYS A 77 11.14 21.65 -7.04
N PRO A 78 12.29 21.60 -6.33
CA PRO A 78 12.33 21.85 -4.89
C PRO A 78 11.69 23.18 -4.44
N PRO A 79 11.81 24.31 -5.16
CA PRO A 79 11.20 25.59 -4.75
C PRO A 79 9.67 25.57 -4.73
N LEU A 80 9.02 24.66 -5.46
CA LEU A 80 7.56 24.62 -5.58
C LEU A 80 6.87 24.43 -4.21
N SER A 81 7.47 23.67 -3.31
CA SER A 81 6.93 23.45 -1.96
C SER A 81 6.70 24.78 -1.22
N GLU A 82 7.67 25.69 -1.26
CA GLU A 82 7.54 27.00 -0.59
C GLU A 82 6.60 27.94 -1.35
N ALA A 83 6.67 27.93 -2.68
CA ALA A 83 5.78 28.73 -3.51
C ALA A 83 4.30 28.37 -3.28
N LEU A 84 3.97 27.08 -3.12
CA LEU A 84 2.60 26.63 -2.87
C LEU A 84 2.00 27.23 -1.59
N ILE A 85 2.77 27.26 -0.49
CA ILE A 85 2.33 27.84 0.78
C ILE A 85 2.12 29.35 0.65
N ASN A 86 3.00 30.03 -0.09
CA ASN A 86 2.99 31.49 -0.19
C ASN A 86 1.99 32.04 -1.23
N GLU A 87 1.75 31.30 -2.32
CA GLU A 87 1.05 31.81 -3.50
C GLU A 87 -0.29 31.12 -3.76
N VAL A 88 -0.56 29.93 -3.19
CA VAL A 88 -1.79 29.17 -3.45
C VAL A 88 -2.70 29.20 -2.22
N PRO A 89 -3.87 29.86 -2.31
CA PRO A 89 -4.87 29.83 -1.24
C PRO A 89 -5.35 28.41 -0.93
N GLY A 90 -5.43 28.07 0.36
CA GLY A 90 -5.91 26.76 0.83
C GLY A 90 -4.82 25.70 1.03
N VAL A 91 -3.56 26.00 0.72
CA VAL A 91 -2.42 25.14 1.09
C VAL A 91 -1.96 25.50 2.50
N GLU A 92 -2.28 24.65 3.48
CA GLU A 92 -1.89 24.89 4.88
C GLU A 92 -0.43 24.53 5.15
N GLN A 93 0.03 23.40 4.58
CA GLN A 93 1.38 22.88 4.77
C GLN A 93 1.88 22.23 3.48
N SER A 94 3.20 22.19 3.32
CA SER A 94 3.84 21.43 2.26
C SER A 94 5.15 20.82 2.75
N THR A 95 5.44 19.62 2.28
CA THR A 95 6.70 18.94 2.56
C THR A 95 7.28 18.36 1.27
N ARG A 96 8.54 17.95 1.33
CA ARG A 96 9.26 17.34 0.21
C ARG A 96 9.87 16.05 0.70
N LEU A 97 9.79 15.03 -0.15
CA LEU A 97 10.42 13.74 0.09
C LEU A 97 11.35 13.43 -1.07
N MET A 98 12.59 13.09 -0.75
CA MET A 98 13.59 12.64 -1.72
C MET A 98 14.16 11.31 -1.27
N SER A 99 13.99 10.28 -2.09
CA SER A 99 14.70 9.02 -1.90
C SER A 99 16.11 9.15 -2.46
N ARG A 100 17.09 8.74 -1.67
CA ARG A 100 18.49 8.59 -2.04
C ARG A 100 18.93 7.18 -1.73
N SER A 101 19.73 6.62 -2.63
CA SER A 101 20.29 5.28 -2.49
C SER A 101 21.80 5.33 -2.67
N GLY A 102 22.51 4.44 -2.00
CA GLY A 102 23.97 4.33 -2.09
C GLY A 102 24.72 5.44 -1.34
N ILE A 103 24.14 5.97 -0.26
CA ILE A 103 24.82 6.97 0.58
C ILE A 103 25.81 6.25 1.49
N VAL A 104 27.09 6.63 1.41
CA VAL A 104 28.09 6.15 2.35
C VAL A 104 27.95 6.93 3.66
N MET A 105 27.62 6.21 4.73
CA MET A 105 27.50 6.72 6.08
C MET A 105 28.74 6.31 6.88
N LYS A 106 29.31 7.26 7.63
CA LYS A 106 30.45 7.00 8.53
C LYS A 106 30.04 7.32 9.96
N HIS A 107 30.15 6.31 10.84
CA HIS A 107 29.98 6.48 12.28
C HIS A 107 31.25 6.01 12.99
N LYS A 108 32.04 6.96 13.50
CA LYS A 108 33.38 6.71 14.09
C LYS A 108 34.29 6.01 13.07
N GLU A 109 34.73 4.79 13.35
CA GLU A 109 35.58 3.97 12.47
C GLU A 109 34.78 3.09 11.50
N LEU A 110 33.46 2.99 11.66
CA LEU A 110 32.62 2.16 10.79
C LEU A 110 32.13 2.98 9.59
N ALA A 111 32.42 2.52 8.39
CA ALA A 111 31.84 3.05 7.15
C ALA A 111 31.01 1.96 6.47
N PHE A 112 29.78 2.30 6.10
CA PHE A 112 28.86 1.39 5.42
C PHE A 112 27.98 2.18 4.45
N THR A 113 27.45 1.49 3.45
CA THR A 113 26.58 2.09 2.43
C THR A 113 25.13 1.82 2.78
N GLU A 114 24.35 2.89 2.91
CA GLU A 114 22.90 2.82 3.06
C GLU A 114 22.19 2.99 1.73
N TYR A 115 21.25 2.08 1.47
CA TYR A 115 20.52 2.02 0.20
C TYR A 115 19.11 2.62 0.28
N GLU A 116 18.55 2.75 1.48
CA GLU A 116 17.22 3.28 1.70
C GLU A 116 17.26 4.52 2.60
N VAL A 117 17.67 5.65 2.01
CA VAL A 117 17.71 6.93 2.73
C VAL A 117 16.64 7.86 2.18
N PHE A 118 15.74 8.31 3.04
CA PHE A 118 14.77 9.35 2.71
C PHE A 118 15.18 10.67 3.36
N VAL A 119 15.23 11.72 2.56
CA VAL A 119 15.44 13.08 3.03
C VAL A 119 14.11 13.80 2.94
N CYS A 120 13.64 14.29 4.08
CA CYS A 120 12.41 15.07 4.17
C CYS A 120 12.64 16.38 4.93
N ARG A 121 11.71 17.32 4.77
CA ARG A 121 11.64 18.52 5.59
C ARG A 121 11.05 18.15 6.97
N PHE A 122 11.34 18.95 8.00
CA PHE A 122 10.91 18.65 9.38
C PHE A 122 9.38 18.52 9.52
N GLU A 123 8.64 19.28 8.72
CA GLU A 123 7.18 19.33 8.64
C GLU A 123 6.54 18.02 8.12
N TYR A 124 7.35 17.00 7.78
CA TYR A 124 6.87 15.66 7.43
C TYR A 124 6.38 14.83 8.64
N PHE A 125 6.88 15.12 9.84
CA PHE A 125 6.56 14.39 11.08
C PHE A 125 5.50 15.12 11.91
#